data_AF-A0A537HPK3-F1
#
_entry.id   AF-A0A537HPK3-F1
#
_cell.length_a   1.000
_cell.length_b   1.000
_cell.length_c   1.000
_cell.angle_alpha   90.00
_cell.angle_beta   90.00
_cell.angle_gamma   90.00
#
_symmetry.space_group_name_H-M   'P 1'
#
loop_
_entity.id
_entity.type
_entity.pdbx_description
1 polymer ?
#
loop_
_entity_poly.entity_id
_entity_poly.type
_entity_poly.pdbx_seq_one_letter_code
_entity_poly.pdbx_strand_id
1 'polypeptide(L)'
;MARVLTTVLLVFLVAIPVEAMPVLAKSHGENHSKLVPNCLALRSSRATVVAGGSGGILFSCGGSAALTVGESVRFRPFFTLPAGYTDLKIVNHDIGSTDCDDGSVLVSGQPFDLGGPGSFDYCAGYANAPSTGLASFKVTWSK
;
A
#
# COMPACT_ATOMS: atom_id res chain seq x y z
N MET A 1 -31.54 69.81 -22.17
CA MET A 1 -32.29 68.81 -22.99
C MET A 1 -32.00 67.44 -22.42
N ALA A 2 -33.04 66.75 -21.95
CA ALA A 2 -32.96 65.39 -21.44
C ALA A 2 -32.69 64.38 -22.58
N ARG A 3 -31.97 63.29 -22.30
CA ARG A 3 -32.16 61.95 -22.90
C ARG A 3 -31.30 60.92 -22.17
N VAL A 4 -31.92 60.09 -21.33
CA VAL A 4 -32.39 58.70 -21.59
C VAL A 4 -31.35 57.67 -21.14
N LEU A 5 -31.82 56.85 -20.18
CA LEU A 5 -31.22 55.65 -19.58
C LEU A 5 -30.67 54.65 -20.61
N THR A 6 -29.52 54.06 -20.27
CA THR A 6 -29.25 52.65 -20.63
C THR A 6 -28.52 52.00 -19.46
N THR A 7 -29.28 51.30 -18.62
CA THR A 7 -28.78 50.42 -17.56
C THR A 7 -28.15 49.21 -18.23
N VAL A 8 -26.82 49.15 -18.25
CA VAL A 8 -26.09 47.95 -18.69
C VAL A 8 -26.07 46.97 -17.53
N LEU A 9 -26.96 45.98 -17.58
CA LEU A 9 -26.99 44.86 -16.65
C LEU A 9 -25.81 43.93 -16.98
N LEU A 10 -24.69 44.09 -16.28
CA LEU A 10 -23.56 43.17 -16.37
C LEU A 10 -23.94 41.83 -15.71
N VAL A 11 -24.23 40.83 -16.53
CA VAL A 11 -24.35 39.44 -16.09
C VAL A 11 -22.94 38.90 -15.89
N PHE A 12 -22.43 38.95 -14.65
CA PHE A 12 -21.23 38.22 -14.28
C PHE A 12 -21.55 36.73 -14.28
N LEU A 13 -21.07 36.00 -15.30
CA LEU A 13 -20.94 34.56 -15.27
C LEU A 13 -19.93 34.20 -14.17
N VAL A 14 -20.43 33.93 -12.96
CA VAL A 14 -19.62 33.34 -11.91
C VAL A 14 -19.33 31.90 -12.33
N ALA A 15 -18.14 31.65 -12.87
CA ALA A 15 -17.61 30.31 -12.96
C ALA A 15 -17.43 29.82 -11.51
N ILE A 16 -18.36 29.00 -11.04
CA ILE A 16 -18.24 28.34 -9.74
C ILE A 16 -17.12 27.30 -9.93
N PRO A 17 -15.94 27.43 -9.28
CA PRO A 17 -15.04 26.30 -9.25
C PRO A 17 -15.76 25.18 -8.51
N VAL A 18 -16.01 24.07 -9.20
CA VAL A 18 -16.34 22.81 -8.53
C VAL A 18 -15.08 22.41 -7.78
N GLU A 19 -14.91 22.99 -6.59
CA GLU A 19 -13.99 22.45 -5.62
C GLU A 19 -14.54 21.08 -5.26
N ALA A 20 -13.85 20.04 -5.72
CA ALA A 20 -14.10 18.69 -5.31
C ALA A 20 -13.96 18.66 -3.78
N MET A 21 -15.10 18.72 -3.09
CA MET A 21 -15.17 18.57 -1.64
C MET A 21 -14.44 17.28 -1.31
N PRO A 22 -13.34 17.30 -0.52
CA PRO A 22 -12.76 16.06 -0.04
C PRO A 22 -13.82 15.41 0.85
N VAL A 23 -14.36 14.28 0.41
CA VAL A 23 -15.23 13.44 1.24
C VAL A 23 -14.36 12.97 2.40
N LEU A 24 -14.51 13.61 3.55
CA LEU A 24 -13.89 13.20 4.79
C LEU A 24 -14.62 11.94 5.29
N ALA A 25 -14.21 10.78 4.79
CA ALA A 25 -14.68 9.50 5.29
C ALA A 25 -14.09 9.25 6.69
N LYS A 26 -14.70 9.80 7.73
CA LYS A 26 -14.40 9.44 9.12
C LYS A 26 -15.07 8.10 9.41
N SER A 27 -14.38 6.98 9.17
CA SER A 27 -14.84 5.69 9.68
C SER A 27 -14.56 5.64 11.19
N HIS A 28 -15.48 6.13 12.01
CA HIS A 28 -15.50 5.84 13.43
C HIS A 28 -16.11 4.44 13.62
N GLY A 29 -15.27 3.44 13.41
CA GLY A 29 -15.48 2.09 13.91
C GLY A 29 -14.23 1.73 14.70
N GLU A 30 -14.31 1.77 16.03
CA GLU A 30 -13.36 1.11 16.91
C GLU A 30 -13.50 -0.40 16.70
N ASN A 31 -12.87 -0.91 15.64
CA ASN A 31 -12.66 -2.32 15.41
C ASN A 31 -11.22 -2.57 15.82
N HIS A 32 -10.99 -2.89 17.09
CA HIS A 32 -9.64 -3.06 17.62
C HIS A 32 -8.87 -4.20 16.92
N SER A 33 -9.58 -5.13 16.25
CA SER A 33 -9.01 -6.14 15.35
C SER A 33 -8.67 -5.58 13.96
N LYS A 34 -7.95 -4.46 13.90
CA LYS A 34 -7.66 -3.74 12.65
C LYS A 34 -6.32 -4.16 12.06
N LEU A 35 -6.34 -4.82 10.91
CA LEU A 35 -5.20 -4.83 10.00
C LEU A 35 -5.37 -3.65 9.04
N VAL A 36 -4.41 -2.73 9.03
CA VAL A 36 -4.43 -1.50 8.23
C VAL A 36 -3.25 -1.52 7.27
N PRO A 37 -3.49 -1.61 5.95
CA PRO A 37 -2.48 -1.24 4.97
C PRO A 37 -2.18 0.26 5.11
N ASN A 38 -0.91 0.62 5.23
CA ASN A 38 -0.52 2.02 5.46
C ASN A 38 -0.32 2.81 4.14
N CYS A 39 -0.33 2.11 3.00
CA CYS A 39 -0.28 2.71 1.68
C CYS A 39 -1.01 1.85 0.65
N LEU A 40 -1.39 2.47 -0.47
CA LEU A 40 -2.04 1.79 -1.60
C LEU A 40 -1.05 1.02 -2.49
N ALA A 41 0.21 1.47 -2.53
CA ALA A 41 1.27 0.89 -3.33
C ALA A 41 2.55 0.77 -2.49
N LEU A 42 3.09 -0.44 -2.44
CA LEU A 42 4.36 -0.70 -1.75
C LEU A 42 5.54 -0.22 -2.59
N ARG A 43 6.57 0.26 -1.92
CA ARG A 43 7.87 0.62 -2.48
C ARG A 43 8.87 -0.48 -2.19
N SER A 44 9.57 -0.95 -3.21
CA SER A 44 10.68 -1.89 -3.06
C SER A 44 11.91 -1.19 -2.48
N SER A 45 12.69 -1.91 -1.69
CA SER A 45 14.02 -1.46 -1.23
C SER A 45 15.06 -1.46 -2.36
N ARG A 46 14.78 -2.18 -3.46
CA ARG A 46 15.63 -2.25 -4.65
C ARG A 46 14.97 -1.57 -5.84
N ALA A 47 15.69 -0.67 -6.50
CA ALA A 47 15.24 -0.02 -7.73
C ALA A 47 15.35 -0.95 -8.96
N THR A 48 16.32 -1.87 -8.95
CA THR A 48 16.60 -2.76 -10.08
C THR A 48 16.93 -4.17 -9.58
N VAL A 49 16.53 -5.18 -10.36
CA VAL A 49 16.88 -6.58 -10.16
C VAL A 49 17.71 -7.03 -11.34
N VAL A 50 18.86 -7.65 -11.08
CA VAL A 50 19.76 -8.15 -12.14
C VAL A 50 19.17 -9.43 -12.72
N ALA A 51 19.10 -9.52 -14.05
CA ALA A 51 18.64 -10.71 -14.76
C ALA A 51 19.46 -11.95 -14.37
N GLY A 52 18.78 -13.08 -14.14
CA GLY A 52 19.38 -14.32 -13.62
C GLY A 52 19.79 -14.26 -12.15
N GLY A 53 19.67 -13.11 -11.49
CA GLY A 53 20.01 -12.93 -10.08
C GLY A 53 19.01 -13.59 -9.13
N SER A 54 19.42 -13.71 -7.86
CA SER A 54 18.61 -14.23 -6.77
C SER A 54 18.83 -13.39 -5.50
N GLY A 55 17.85 -13.36 -4.61
CA GLY A 55 17.95 -12.62 -3.35
C GLY A 55 16.59 -12.30 -2.73
N GLY A 56 16.56 -11.26 -1.89
CA GLY A 56 15.33 -10.76 -1.26
C GLY A 56 15.08 -9.28 -1.57
N ILE A 57 13.79 -8.90 -1.61
CA ILE A 57 13.32 -7.53 -1.76
C ILE A 57 12.36 -7.21 -0.62
N LEU A 58 12.70 -6.18 0.16
CA LEU A 58 11.80 -5.62 1.16
C LEU A 58 10.80 -4.68 0.47
N PHE A 59 9.53 -4.78 0.84
CA PHE A 59 8.45 -3.94 0.36
C PHE A 59 7.76 -3.25 1.56
N SER A 60 7.85 -1.93 1.59
CA SER A 60 7.30 -1.07 2.65
C SER A 60 6.54 0.12 2.05
N CYS A 61 6.03 1.02 2.87
CA CYS A 61 5.41 2.27 2.40
C CYS A 61 6.43 3.42 2.22
N GLY A 62 7.71 3.08 2.03
CA GLY A 62 8.74 4.05 1.67
C GLY A 62 9.27 4.88 2.84
N GLY A 63 9.51 4.22 3.98
CA GLY A 63 9.94 4.84 5.24
C GLY A 63 8.95 4.61 6.39
N SER A 64 7.80 4.03 6.08
CA SER A 64 6.82 3.53 7.05
C SER A 64 6.47 2.08 6.73
N ALA A 65 5.97 1.36 7.74
CA ALA A 65 5.56 -0.03 7.61
C ALA A 65 4.52 -0.24 6.51
N ALA A 66 4.56 -1.37 5.81
CA ALA A 66 3.56 -1.78 4.82
C ALA A 66 2.16 -1.89 5.43
N LEU A 67 2.07 -2.45 6.63
CA LEU A 67 0.82 -2.60 7.37
C LEU A 67 1.02 -2.50 8.88
N THR A 68 -0.05 -2.13 9.58
CA THR A 68 -0.11 -2.09 11.04
C THR A 68 -1.28 -2.94 11.51
N VAL A 69 -1.05 -3.70 12.58
CA VAL A 69 -2.04 -4.53 13.26
C VAL A 69 -2.33 -3.93 14.62
N GLY A 70 -3.61 -3.80 14.99
CA GLY A 70 -4.06 -3.26 16.27
C GLY A 70 -4.22 -4.29 17.40
N GLU A 71 -4.42 -5.56 17.07
CA GLU A 71 -4.67 -6.65 18.03
C GLU A 71 -4.17 -8.01 17.50
N SER A 72 -3.87 -8.94 18.40
CA SER A 72 -3.54 -10.34 18.05
C SER A 72 -4.77 -11.04 17.48
N VAL A 73 -4.84 -11.15 16.15
CA VAL A 73 -5.85 -11.92 15.44
C VAL A 73 -5.22 -12.63 14.25
N ARG A 74 -5.77 -13.80 13.91
CA ARG A 74 -5.39 -14.50 12.69
C ARG A 74 -6.06 -13.84 11.49
N PHE A 75 -5.28 -13.54 10.48
CA PHE A 75 -5.73 -13.04 9.19
C PHE A 75 -5.29 -14.00 8.09
N ARG A 76 -6.01 -14.02 6.97
CA ARG A 76 -5.65 -14.80 5.78
C ARG A 76 -5.10 -13.86 4.72
N PRO A 77 -3.83 -13.99 4.31
CA PRO A 77 -3.31 -13.25 3.18
C PRO A 77 -3.77 -13.92 1.89
N PHE A 78 -4.09 -13.14 0.87
CA PHE A 78 -4.38 -13.60 -0.48
C PHE A 78 -3.48 -12.86 -1.44
N PHE A 79 -2.71 -13.62 -2.21
CA PHE A 79 -1.80 -13.12 -3.21
C PHE A 79 -1.48 -14.21 -4.24
N THR A 80 -0.90 -13.77 -5.35
CA THR A 80 -0.27 -14.63 -6.35
C THR A 80 1.07 -14.00 -6.67
N LEU A 81 2.14 -14.79 -6.56
CA LEU A 81 3.47 -14.32 -6.89
C LEU A 81 3.74 -14.54 -8.39
N PRO A 82 4.13 -13.49 -9.13
CA PRO A 82 4.58 -13.62 -10.51
C PRO A 82 5.82 -14.50 -10.64
N ALA A 83 6.14 -14.89 -11.87
CA ALA A 83 7.34 -15.64 -12.17
C ALA A 83 8.62 -14.92 -11.67
N GLY A 84 9.54 -15.69 -11.09
CA GLY A 84 10.80 -15.20 -10.53
C GLY A 84 10.78 -15.05 -9.01
N TYR A 85 9.63 -14.82 -8.38
CA TYR A 85 9.51 -14.86 -6.92
C TYR A 85 9.44 -16.31 -6.42
N THR A 86 10.02 -16.56 -5.24
CA THR A 86 10.06 -17.88 -4.61
C THR A 86 9.10 -18.00 -3.43
N ASP A 87 8.98 -16.93 -2.65
CA ASP A 87 8.23 -16.88 -1.41
C ASP A 87 7.91 -15.44 -1.03
N LEU A 88 6.91 -15.29 -0.16
CA LEU A 88 6.56 -14.03 0.47
C LEU A 88 6.56 -14.24 1.97
N LYS A 89 7.35 -13.45 2.68
CA LYS A 89 7.46 -13.44 4.13
C LYS A 89 6.84 -12.15 4.68
N ILE A 90 6.41 -12.21 5.93
CA ILE A 90 6.12 -11.04 6.74
C ILE A 90 7.21 -10.87 7.79
N VAL A 91 7.72 -9.64 7.90
CA VAL A 91 8.80 -9.26 8.83
C VAL A 91 8.33 -8.07 9.68
N ASN A 92 8.94 -7.89 10.84
CA ASN A 92 8.75 -6.67 11.62
C ASN A 92 9.33 -5.49 10.84
N HIS A 93 8.61 -4.37 10.84
CA HIS A 93 9.10 -3.13 10.25
C HIS A 93 10.25 -2.58 11.09
N ASP A 94 11.38 -2.30 10.43
CA ASP A 94 12.50 -1.56 11.00
C ASP A 94 12.77 -0.29 10.19
N ILE A 95 12.95 0.82 10.88
CA ILE A 95 13.03 2.15 10.27
C ILE A 95 14.35 2.26 9.51
N GLY A 96 14.24 2.49 8.21
CA GLY A 96 15.41 2.65 7.33
C GLY A 96 16.05 1.34 6.91
N SER A 97 15.53 0.18 7.34
CA SER A 97 15.99 -1.10 6.83
C SER A 97 15.64 -1.25 5.36
N THR A 98 16.58 -1.82 4.61
CA THR A 98 16.40 -2.26 3.23
C THR A 98 16.50 -3.77 3.08
N ASP A 99 16.81 -4.43 4.19
CA ASP A 99 17.16 -5.83 4.23
C ASP A 99 15.90 -6.69 4.31
N CYS A 100 15.97 -7.82 3.64
CA CYS A 100 14.88 -8.78 3.55
C CYS A 100 15.24 -9.92 4.51
N ASP A 101 14.99 -9.69 5.79
CA ASP A 101 15.38 -10.59 6.88
C ASP A 101 14.53 -11.86 6.94
N ASP A 102 14.91 -12.77 7.84
CA ASP A 102 14.14 -13.97 8.13
C ASP A 102 12.82 -13.63 8.83
N GLY A 103 11.79 -13.49 8.02
CA GLY A 103 10.39 -13.42 8.42
C GLY A 103 9.68 -14.77 8.38
N SER A 104 8.43 -14.75 8.79
CA SER A 104 7.54 -15.91 8.66
C SER A 104 6.98 -15.97 7.24
N VAL A 105 7.11 -17.13 6.59
CA VAL A 105 6.57 -17.35 5.24
C VAL A 105 5.04 -17.32 5.29
N LEU A 106 4.45 -16.50 4.41
CA LEU A 106 3.02 -16.45 4.19
C LEU A 106 2.61 -17.50 3.16
N VAL A 107 1.47 -18.14 3.42
CA VAL A 107 0.82 -19.03 2.45
C VAL A 107 -0.54 -18.43 2.09
N SER A 108 -0.73 -18.15 0.81
CA SER A 108 -1.97 -17.56 0.30
C SER A 108 -3.19 -18.42 0.68
N GLY A 109 -4.22 -17.78 1.24
CA GLY A 109 -5.46 -18.39 1.74
C GLY A 109 -5.38 -19.02 3.14
N GLN A 110 -4.19 -19.20 3.71
CA GLN A 110 -4.02 -19.84 5.02
C GLN A 110 -4.08 -18.82 6.16
N PRO A 111 -4.68 -19.16 7.32
CA PRO A 111 -4.64 -18.29 8.49
C PRO A 111 -3.19 -18.10 8.93
N PHE A 112 -2.84 -16.85 9.20
CA PHE A 112 -1.55 -16.45 9.71
C PHE A 112 -1.75 -15.60 10.97
N ASP A 113 -0.99 -15.92 12.01
CA ASP A 113 -1.03 -15.20 13.28
C ASP A 113 0.10 -14.18 13.32
N LEU A 114 -0.24 -12.89 13.36
CA LEU A 114 0.74 -11.80 13.41
C LEU A 114 1.29 -11.58 14.83
N GLY A 115 0.88 -12.40 15.82
CA GLY A 115 1.42 -12.37 17.18
C GLY A 115 0.94 -11.19 18.03
N GLY A 116 0.38 -10.14 17.43
CA GLY A 116 -0.20 -9.02 18.15
C GLY A 116 -0.14 -7.69 17.44
N PRO A 117 -0.39 -6.61 18.20
CA PRO A 117 -0.20 -5.26 17.70
C PRO A 117 1.24 -5.10 17.22
N GLY A 118 1.40 -4.55 16.03
CA GLY A 118 2.71 -4.49 15.40
C GLY A 118 2.68 -3.79 14.05
N SER A 119 3.86 -3.47 13.56
CA SER A 119 4.08 -2.85 12.26
C SER A 119 4.96 -3.78 11.45
N PHE A 120 4.53 -4.08 10.23
CA PHE A 120 5.13 -5.13 9.42
C PHE A 120 5.39 -4.68 8.00
N ASP A 121 6.43 -5.27 7.41
CA ASP A 121 6.77 -5.17 5.99
C ASP A 121 6.68 -6.54 5.33
N TYR A 122 6.68 -6.55 4.00
CA TYR A 122 6.79 -7.79 3.23
C TYR A 122 8.21 -7.98 2.74
N CYS A 123 8.72 -9.20 2.87
CA CYS A 123 9.99 -9.61 2.32
C CYS A 123 9.73 -10.69 1.27
N ALA A 124 9.97 -10.41 -0.01
CA ALA A 124 9.81 -11.41 -1.07
C ALA A 124 11.17 -11.95 -1.50
N GLY A 125 11.32 -13.27 -1.44
CA GLY A 125 12.45 -13.94 -2.06
C GLY A 125 12.24 -14.09 -3.56
N TYR A 126 13.34 -14.10 -4.30
CA TYR A 126 13.34 -14.33 -5.74
C TYR A 126 14.58 -15.13 -6.16
N ALA A 127 14.44 -15.88 -7.24
CA ALA A 127 15.52 -16.65 -7.83
C ALA A 127 15.43 -16.64 -9.36
N ASN A 128 16.58 -16.62 -10.01
CA ASN A 128 16.70 -16.59 -11.48
C ASN A 128 15.81 -15.50 -12.10
N ALA A 129 15.95 -14.26 -11.63
CA ALA A 129 15.08 -13.15 -12.02
C ALA A 129 14.96 -13.03 -13.56
N PRO A 130 13.75 -12.87 -14.12
CA PRO A 130 13.56 -12.70 -15.56
C PRO A 130 14.34 -11.49 -16.10
N SER A 131 14.74 -11.54 -17.37
CA SER A 131 15.41 -10.40 -18.04
C SER A 131 14.53 -9.15 -18.13
N THR A 132 13.22 -9.31 -18.03
CA THR A 132 12.23 -8.23 -17.94
C THR A 132 12.08 -7.64 -16.53
N GLY A 133 12.82 -8.16 -15.55
CA GLY A 133 12.65 -7.84 -14.13
C GLY A 133 11.51 -8.64 -13.48
N LEU A 134 11.24 -8.33 -12.22
CA LEU A 134 10.15 -8.93 -11.44
C LEU A 134 8.90 -8.07 -11.54
N ALA A 135 7.78 -8.67 -11.90
CA ALA A 135 6.50 -7.97 -11.98
C ALA A 135 5.96 -7.60 -10.59
N SER A 136 5.06 -6.62 -10.54
CA SER A 136 4.35 -6.26 -9.31
C SER A 136 3.32 -7.33 -8.92
N PHE A 137 3.00 -7.42 -7.64
CA PHE A 137 1.95 -8.27 -7.10
C PHE A 137 1.12 -7.52 -6.06
N LYS A 138 -0.04 -8.08 -5.71
CA LYS A 138 -0.95 -7.53 -4.72
C LYS A 138 -1.13 -8.52 -3.58
N VAL A 139 -1.13 -8.01 -2.36
CA VAL A 139 -1.51 -8.75 -1.15
C VAL A 139 -2.75 -8.12 -0.56
N THR A 140 -3.76 -8.94 -0.29
CA THR A 140 -4.97 -8.53 0.42
C THR A 140 -5.16 -9.43 1.63
N TRP A 141 -5.73 -8.90 2.71
CA TRP A 141 -5.98 -9.69 3.93
C TRP A 141 -7.48 -9.77 4.22
N SER A 142 -7.94 -10.94 4.68
CA SER A 142 -9.26 -11.11 5.29
C SER A 142 -9.12 -11.61 6.72
N LYS A 143 -10.16 -11.42 7.52
CA LYS A 143 -10.33 -12.20 8.76
C LYS A 143 -10.74 -13.64 8.41
#